data_AF-A0A933T3P0-F1
#
_entry.id   AF-A0A933T3P0-F1
#
_cell.length_a   1.000
_cell.length_b   1.000
_cell.length_c   1.000
_cell.angle_alpha   90.00
_cell.angle_beta   90.00
_cell.angle_gamma   90.00
#
_symmetry.space_group_name_H-M   'P 1'
#
loop_
_entity.id
_entity.type
_entity.pdbx_description
1 polymer ?
#
loop_
_entity_poly.entity_id
_entity_poly.type
_entity_poly.pdbx_seq_one_letter_code
_entity_poly.pdbx_strand_id
1 'polypeptide(L)'
;MKGYNVKSKLTSPLIFALFFLIFTSPLFTVLSHSAEDIHESRLDRGLKNNEPYSYVLIKKANADPSKAKSLLTEAIKYSPDLPPAYFEMAKTSFSPSASGMFESLDYAIKGFKAYKGNFWWLISITGLFTASLMLSFVIVLALVLAVRLFIDTPLLSHDIKENRKKILIAMLLVLLSFFGPLFFMTGSLLLLGLYFRGMNKAVVYASVLFLLLSPLWLNTINMFLSAPSSELRAIVAVNESRDNKYAASVLKNKDDFISLFSYGLALKREG
;
A
#
# COMPACT_ATOMS: atom_id res chain seq x y z
N MET A 1 69.92 -7.05 27.13
CA MET A 1 69.35 -6.24 28.23
C MET A 1 68.34 -5.26 27.65
N LYS A 2 67.10 -5.25 28.18
CA LYS A 2 66.03 -4.23 28.08
C LYS A 2 65.61 -3.81 26.65
N GLY A 3 64.46 -4.19 26.10
CA GLY A 3 63.13 -4.27 26.70
C GLY A 3 62.38 -2.95 26.48
N TYR A 4 61.74 -2.77 25.32
CA TYR A 4 60.73 -1.73 25.13
C TYR A 4 59.56 -2.29 24.29
N ASN A 5 58.57 -2.77 25.03
CA ASN A 5 57.27 -3.21 24.55
C ASN A 5 56.32 -2.02 24.73
N VAL A 6 56.16 -1.18 23.70
CA VAL A 6 55.15 -0.10 23.72
C VAL A 6 53.93 -0.60 22.98
N LYS A 7 53.04 -1.23 23.75
CA LYS A 7 51.66 -1.51 23.38
C LYS A 7 50.94 -0.18 23.18
N SER A 8 50.98 0.36 21.96
CA SER A 8 50.09 1.42 21.52
C SER A 8 48.68 0.83 21.35
N LYS A 9 47.97 0.66 22.48
CA LYS A 9 46.50 0.57 22.48
C LYS A 9 45.98 2.00 22.36
N LEU A 10 46.13 2.57 21.16
CA LEU A 10 45.38 3.77 20.80
C LEU A 10 43.91 3.37 20.75
N THR A 11 43.15 3.99 21.64
CA THR A 11 41.81 3.65 22.05
C THR A 11 40.79 3.85 20.93
N SER A 12 40.46 2.74 20.25
CA SER A 12 39.27 2.56 19.39
C SER A 12 37.98 3.25 19.88
N PRO A 13 37.62 3.28 21.19
CA PRO A 13 36.37 3.93 21.60
C PRO A 13 36.35 5.46 21.45
N LEU A 14 37.50 6.14 21.43
CA LEU A 14 37.55 7.62 21.34
C LEU A 14 37.31 8.10 19.90
N ILE A 15 37.82 7.36 18.91
CA ILE A 15 37.54 7.60 17.49
C ILE A 15 36.06 7.28 17.18
N PHE A 16 35.53 6.21 17.77
CA PHE A 16 34.12 5.86 17.63
C PHE A 16 33.20 6.91 18.28
N ALA A 17 33.55 7.42 19.46
CA ALA A 17 32.80 8.48 20.12
C ALA A 17 32.87 9.81 19.36
N LEU A 18 34.01 10.15 18.74
CA LEU A 18 34.14 11.34 17.91
C LEU A 18 33.33 11.22 16.61
N PHE A 19 33.32 10.04 15.96
CA PHE A 19 32.44 9.77 14.83
C PHE A 19 30.96 9.82 15.23
N PHE A 20 30.61 9.30 16.40
CA PHE A 20 29.24 9.36 16.91
C PHE A 20 28.82 10.79 17.25
N LEU A 21 29.73 11.63 17.77
CA LEU A 21 29.48 13.06 18.04
C LEU A 21 29.37 13.88 16.75
N ILE A 22 30.15 13.58 15.72
CA ILE A 22 30.00 14.23 14.40
C ILE A 22 28.68 13.79 13.74
N PHE A 23 28.26 12.54 13.90
CA PHE A 23 27.00 12.02 13.37
C PHE A 23 25.75 12.47 14.16
N THR A 24 25.92 12.90 15.41
CA THR A 24 24.82 13.35 16.29
C THR A 24 24.81 14.85 16.54
N SER A 25 25.82 15.60 16.09
CA SER A 25 25.77 17.06 16.10
C SER A 25 24.78 17.60 15.06
N PRO A 26 24.01 18.64 15.39
CA PRO A 26 22.68 18.86 14.81
C PRO A 26 22.79 19.59 13.48
N LEU A 27 22.60 18.88 12.37
CA LEU A 27 22.23 19.49 11.08
C LEU A 27 20.76 19.97 11.06
N PHE A 28 20.08 19.98 12.21
CA PHE A 28 18.63 20.21 12.31
C PHE A 28 18.22 21.64 12.71
N THR A 29 19.15 22.58 12.90
CA THR A 29 18.82 23.95 13.35
C THR A 29 18.92 25.05 12.29
N VAL A 30 19.12 24.72 11.01
CA VAL A 30 19.03 25.68 9.90
C VAL A 30 18.12 25.13 8.81
N LEU A 31 16.81 25.03 9.06
CA LEU A 31 15.87 24.64 8.00
C LEU A 31 14.63 25.53 7.90
N SER A 32 14.30 26.34 8.91
CA SER A 32 13.03 27.10 8.88
C SER A 32 13.05 28.25 7.86
N HIS A 33 14.15 29.02 7.75
CA HIS A 33 14.26 30.06 6.73
C HIS A 33 14.52 29.48 5.33
N SER A 34 15.22 28.35 5.26
CA SER A 34 15.53 27.68 3.99
C SER A 34 14.33 26.91 3.42
N ALA A 35 13.36 26.48 4.24
CA ALA A 35 12.25 25.65 3.78
C ALA A 35 11.23 26.43 2.92
N GLU A 36 10.96 27.70 3.26
CA GLU A 36 10.07 28.55 2.45
C GLU A 36 10.72 28.87 1.10
N ASP A 37 12.00 29.27 1.09
CA ASP A 37 12.75 29.52 -0.15
C ASP A 37 12.84 28.26 -1.04
N ILE A 38 13.04 27.08 -0.43
CA ILE A 38 13.02 25.79 -1.13
C ILE A 38 11.61 25.48 -1.66
N HIS A 39 10.56 25.83 -0.93
CA HIS A 39 9.19 25.58 -1.37
C HIS A 39 8.80 26.48 -2.54
N GLU A 40 9.07 27.78 -2.45
CA GLU A 40 8.84 28.73 -3.55
C GLU A 40 9.64 28.31 -4.80
N SER A 41 10.91 27.94 -4.64
CA SER A 41 11.72 27.41 -5.75
C SER A 41 11.13 26.12 -6.36
N ARG A 42 10.47 25.28 -5.56
CA ARG A 42 9.75 24.09 -6.07
C ARG A 42 8.49 24.49 -6.81
N LEU A 43 7.72 25.45 -6.31
CA LEU A 43 6.53 25.98 -6.97
C LEU A 43 6.88 26.61 -8.33
N ASP A 44 7.99 27.35 -8.40
CA ASP A 44 8.53 27.93 -9.65
C ASP A 44 8.85 26.85 -10.69
N ARG A 45 9.33 25.69 -10.26
CA ARG A 45 9.56 24.50 -11.10
C ARG A 45 8.28 23.69 -11.36
N GLY A 46 7.13 24.27 -11.02
CA GLY A 46 5.82 23.64 -11.18
C GLY A 46 5.65 22.39 -10.32
N LEU A 47 6.32 22.28 -9.18
CA LEU A 47 6.19 21.17 -8.23
C LEU A 47 5.26 21.54 -7.08
N LYS A 48 4.25 20.71 -6.79
CA LYS A 48 3.18 21.03 -5.83
C LYS A 48 3.46 20.61 -4.40
N ASN A 49 4.08 19.44 -4.22
CA ASN A 49 4.18 18.77 -2.93
C ASN A 49 5.65 18.65 -2.46
N ASN A 50 5.87 18.75 -1.15
CA ASN A 50 7.13 18.43 -0.48
C ASN A 50 6.89 17.38 0.63
N GLU A 51 6.53 16.16 0.20
CA GLU A 51 6.14 15.07 1.10
C GLU A 51 7.20 14.76 2.17
N PRO A 52 8.53 14.70 1.87
CA PRO A 52 9.54 14.42 2.89
C PRO A 52 9.53 15.43 4.04
N TYR A 53 9.39 16.73 3.72
CA TYR A 53 9.32 17.77 4.75
C TYR A 53 8.03 17.67 5.56
N SER A 54 6.88 17.46 4.90
CA SER A 54 5.59 17.25 5.57
C SER A 54 5.62 16.03 6.51
N TYR A 55 6.29 14.93 6.15
CA TYR A 55 6.47 13.79 7.06
C TYR A 55 7.33 14.11 8.29
N VAL A 56 8.37 14.93 8.13
CA VAL A 56 9.16 15.42 9.27
C VAL A 56 8.29 16.27 10.20
N LEU A 57 7.45 17.15 9.65
CA LEU A 57 6.52 17.96 10.42
C LEU A 57 5.47 17.12 11.17
N ILE A 58 4.89 16.10 10.51
CA ILE A 58 3.98 15.13 11.16
C ILE A 58 4.68 14.43 12.33
N LYS A 59 5.92 13.98 12.13
CA LYS A 59 6.70 13.33 13.19
C LYS A 59 6.96 14.27 14.37
N LYS A 60 7.27 15.55 14.11
CA LYS A 60 7.42 16.58 15.15
C LYS A 60 6.10 16.85 15.87
N ALA A 61 4.99 16.91 15.15
CA ALA A 61 3.65 17.10 15.73
C ALA A 61 3.29 15.97 16.71
N ASN A 62 3.62 14.72 16.35
CA ASN A 62 3.40 13.57 17.21
C ASN A 62 4.31 13.55 18.46
N ALA A 63 5.48 14.20 18.38
CA ALA A 63 6.42 14.32 19.51
C ALA A 63 6.09 15.49 20.45
N ASP A 64 5.49 16.57 19.94
CA ASP A 64 5.10 17.75 20.71
C ASP A 64 3.59 18.07 20.50
N PRO A 65 2.71 17.46 21.33
CA PRO A 65 1.27 17.66 21.24
C PRO A 65 0.83 19.12 21.38
N SER A 66 1.62 19.95 22.07
CA SER A 66 1.30 21.36 22.30
C SER A 66 1.36 22.19 21.02
N LYS A 67 2.20 21.77 20.06
CA LYS A 67 2.38 22.41 18.74
C LYS A 67 1.82 21.56 17.60
N ALA A 68 1.12 20.48 17.90
CA ALA A 68 0.67 19.54 16.88
C ALA A 68 -0.20 20.21 15.80
N LYS A 69 -1.18 21.03 16.19
CA LYS A 69 -2.07 21.71 15.22
C LYS A 69 -1.32 22.66 14.29
N SER A 70 -0.35 23.45 14.78
CA SER A 70 0.41 24.37 13.95
C SER A 70 1.33 23.63 12.98
N LEU A 71 2.04 22.61 13.47
CA LEU A 71 2.93 21.77 12.66
C LEU A 71 2.17 20.98 11.59
N LEU A 72 0.98 20.46 11.91
CA LEU A 72 0.13 19.76 10.94
C LEU A 72 -0.46 20.72 9.91
N THR A 73 -0.82 21.94 10.30
CA THR A 73 -1.25 22.99 9.35
C THR A 73 -0.13 23.33 8.38
N GLU A 74 1.10 23.46 8.88
CA GLU A 74 2.29 23.67 8.05
C GLU A 74 2.54 22.47 7.13
N ALA A 75 2.40 21.23 7.63
CA ALA A 75 2.55 20.03 6.82
C ALA A 75 1.54 19.96 5.65
N ILE A 76 0.29 20.37 5.90
CA ILE A 76 -0.77 20.48 4.88
C ILE A 76 -0.45 21.59 3.87
N LYS A 77 0.09 22.74 4.32
CA LYS A 77 0.51 23.83 3.41
C LYS A 77 1.53 23.35 2.38
N TYR A 78 2.56 22.62 2.83
CA TYR A 78 3.65 22.16 1.95
C TYR A 78 3.31 20.90 1.14
N SER A 79 2.29 20.13 1.53
CA SER A 79 1.81 18.97 0.78
C SER A 79 0.29 18.80 0.91
N PRO A 80 -0.51 19.60 0.19
CA PRO A 80 -1.97 19.52 0.26
C PRO A 80 -2.55 18.20 -0.26
N ASP A 81 -1.79 17.44 -1.07
CA ASP A 81 -2.23 16.12 -1.55
C ASP A 81 -1.70 14.97 -0.68
N LEU A 82 -1.21 15.26 0.55
CA LEU A 82 -0.66 14.25 1.46
C LEU A 82 -1.74 13.79 2.48
N PRO A 83 -2.35 12.62 2.30
CA PRO A 83 -3.45 12.16 3.15
C PRO A 83 -3.09 12.02 4.64
N PRO A 84 -1.90 11.50 5.02
CA PRO A 84 -1.52 11.36 6.43
C PRO A 84 -1.61 12.65 7.26
N ALA A 85 -1.30 13.82 6.67
CA ALA A 85 -1.35 15.09 7.39
C ALA A 85 -2.79 15.42 7.85
N TYR A 86 -3.79 15.15 7.00
CA TYR A 86 -5.20 15.34 7.33
C TYR A 86 -5.71 14.34 8.37
N PHE A 87 -5.29 13.08 8.32
CA PHE A 87 -5.72 12.09 9.31
C PHE A 87 -5.12 12.36 10.70
N GLU A 88 -3.87 12.81 10.77
CA GLU A 88 -3.28 13.24 12.05
C GLU A 88 -3.94 14.53 12.57
N MET A 89 -4.33 15.45 11.67
CA MET A 89 -5.12 16.63 12.04
C MET A 89 -6.50 16.25 12.58
N ALA A 90 -7.18 15.31 11.92
CA ALA A 90 -8.47 14.77 12.39
C ALA A 90 -8.34 14.18 13.80
N LYS A 91 -7.35 13.32 14.02
CA LYS A 91 -7.06 12.72 15.33
C LYS A 91 -6.78 13.76 16.41
N THR A 92 -6.01 14.80 16.08
CA THR A 92 -5.64 15.87 17.02
C THR A 92 -6.82 16.80 17.33
N SER A 93 -7.72 17.01 16.38
CA SER A 93 -8.94 17.81 16.58
C SER A 93 -10.11 17.03 17.20
N PHE A 94 -10.00 15.69 17.29
CA PHE A 94 -11.04 14.88 17.90
C PHE A 94 -11.20 15.21 19.40
N SER A 95 -12.42 15.58 19.76
CA SER A 95 -12.83 15.64 21.17
C SER A 95 -14.28 15.15 21.29
N PRO A 96 -14.72 14.71 22.48
CA PRO A 96 -16.09 14.21 22.70
C PRO A 96 -17.18 15.28 22.56
N SER A 97 -16.84 16.50 22.15
CA SER A 97 -17.77 17.58 21.89
C SER A 97 -18.32 17.51 20.47
N ALA A 98 -19.53 18.02 20.23
CA ALA A 98 -20.10 18.07 18.89
C ALA A 98 -19.18 18.79 17.90
N SER A 99 -18.59 19.93 18.30
CA SER A 99 -17.66 20.69 17.46
C SER A 99 -16.38 19.90 17.13
N GLY A 100 -15.78 19.23 18.10
CA GLY A 100 -14.59 18.40 17.87
C GLY A 100 -14.86 17.18 16.99
N MET A 101 -16.03 16.57 17.12
CA MET A 101 -16.44 15.47 16.24
C MET A 101 -16.63 15.95 14.79
N PHE A 102 -17.32 17.07 14.57
CA PHE A 102 -17.50 17.62 13.23
C PHE A 102 -16.19 18.10 12.60
N GLU A 103 -15.31 18.74 13.38
CA GLU A 103 -13.98 19.17 12.90
C GLU A 103 -13.12 17.96 12.52
N SER A 104 -13.07 16.92 13.36
CA SER A 104 -12.37 15.67 13.06
C SER A 104 -12.93 15.00 11.80
N LEU A 105 -14.25 14.99 11.62
CA LEU A 105 -14.88 14.39 10.45
C LEU A 105 -14.56 15.17 9.17
N ASP A 106 -14.57 16.50 9.21
CA ASP A 106 -14.20 17.35 8.08
C ASP A 106 -12.76 17.08 7.63
N TYR A 107 -11.81 17.00 8.56
CA TYR A 107 -10.43 16.63 8.23
C TYR A 107 -10.30 15.19 7.71
N ALA A 108 -11.06 14.24 8.25
CA ALA A 108 -11.08 12.88 7.72
C ALA A 108 -11.59 12.86 6.25
N ILE A 109 -12.66 13.59 5.94
CA ILE A 109 -13.19 13.74 4.58
C ILE A 109 -12.14 14.39 3.66
N LYS A 110 -11.44 15.43 4.14
CA LYS A 110 -10.34 16.06 3.40
C LYS A 110 -9.21 15.06 3.14
N GLY A 111 -8.83 14.23 4.12
CA GLY A 111 -7.86 13.15 3.94
C GLY A 111 -8.28 12.15 2.85
N PHE A 112 -9.56 11.76 2.83
CA PHE A 112 -10.09 10.91 1.75
C PHE A 112 -10.08 11.59 0.38
N LYS A 113 -10.34 12.90 0.31
CA LYS A 113 -10.22 13.66 -0.93
C LYS A 113 -8.77 13.76 -1.40
N ALA A 114 -7.82 13.94 -0.49
CA ALA A 114 -6.39 14.00 -0.80
C ALA A 114 -5.88 12.70 -1.45
N TYR A 115 -6.47 11.53 -1.12
CA TYR A 115 -6.15 10.28 -1.81
C TYR A 115 -6.40 10.35 -3.33
N LYS A 116 -7.42 11.10 -3.78
CA LYS A 116 -7.67 11.25 -5.23
C LYS A 116 -6.66 12.15 -5.93
N GLY A 117 -6.05 13.08 -5.19
CA GLY A 117 -5.00 13.96 -5.71
C GLY A 117 -3.63 13.28 -5.81
N ASN A 118 -3.53 12.03 -5.35
CA ASN A 118 -2.28 11.32 -5.19
C ASN A 118 -2.39 9.90 -5.77
N PHE A 119 -1.93 9.73 -6.99
CA PHE A 119 -2.00 8.52 -7.80
C PHE A 119 -1.48 7.30 -7.06
N TRP A 120 -0.30 7.40 -6.44
CA TRP A 120 0.30 6.27 -5.71
C TRP A 120 -0.55 5.83 -4.54
N TRP A 121 -1.09 6.78 -3.78
CA TRP A 121 -1.99 6.45 -2.69
C TRP A 121 -3.34 5.89 -3.17
N LEU A 122 -3.91 6.45 -4.24
CA LEU A 122 -5.14 5.94 -4.85
C LEU A 122 -4.97 4.49 -5.28
N ILE A 123 -3.92 4.21 -6.05
CA ILE A 123 -3.58 2.86 -6.52
C ILE A 123 -3.37 1.91 -5.34
N SER A 124 -2.63 2.34 -4.32
CA SER A 124 -2.36 1.52 -3.13
C SER A 124 -3.66 1.18 -2.39
N ILE A 125 -4.55 2.15 -2.18
CA ILE A 125 -5.83 1.92 -1.51
C ILE A 125 -6.74 1.03 -2.33
N THR A 126 -6.84 1.26 -3.64
CA THR A 126 -7.63 0.39 -4.51
C THR A 126 -7.10 -1.03 -4.46
N GLY A 127 -5.78 -1.22 -4.57
CA GLY A 127 -5.13 -2.53 -4.45
C GLY A 127 -5.42 -3.21 -3.12
N LEU A 128 -5.25 -2.50 -2.00
CA LEU A 128 -5.53 -3.02 -0.65
C LEU A 128 -7.01 -3.35 -0.44
N PHE A 129 -7.91 -2.50 -0.92
CA PHE A 129 -9.35 -2.72 -0.82
C PHE A 129 -9.78 -3.96 -1.62
N THR A 130 -9.32 -4.08 -2.86
CA THR A 130 -9.60 -5.25 -3.70
C THR A 130 -9.01 -6.53 -3.11
N ALA A 131 -7.78 -6.49 -2.60
CA ALA A 131 -7.14 -7.62 -1.91
C ALA A 131 -7.94 -8.04 -0.66
N SER A 132 -8.41 -7.06 0.13
CA SER A 132 -9.21 -7.31 1.33
C SER A 132 -10.56 -7.93 1.00
N LEU A 133 -11.24 -7.46 -0.05
CA LEU A 133 -12.49 -8.06 -0.53
C LEU A 133 -12.29 -9.50 -1.00
N MET A 134 -11.25 -9.76 -1.80
CA MET A 134 -10.91 -11.11 -2.26
C MET A 134 -10.63 -12.05 -1.10
N LEU A 135 -9.82 -11.61 -0.13
CA LEU A 135 -9.49 -12.40 1.05
C LEU A 135 -10.74 -12.68 1.90
N SER A 136 -11.58 -11.67 2.13
CA SER A 136 -12.84 -11.83 2.86
C SER A 136 -13.75 -12.87 2.19
N PHE A 137 -13.89 -12.80 0.86
CA PHE A 137 -14.66 -13.76 0.09
C PHE A 137 -14.12 -15.19 0.24
N VAL A 138 -12.80 -15.39 0.14
CA VAL A 138 -12.15 -16.70 0.33
C VAL A 138 -12.37 -17.23 1.74
N ILE A 139 -12.26 -16.38 2.76
CA ILE A 139 -12.50 -16.78 4.16
C ILE A 139 -13.95 -17.22 4.36
N VAL A 140 -14.92 -16.46 3.85
CA VAL A 140 -16.34 -16.82 3.95
C VAL A 140 -16.61 -18.15 3.27
N LEU A 141 -16.06 -18.38 2.07
CA LEU A 141 -16.18 -19.68 1.39
C LEU A 141 -15.53 -20.81 2.18
N ALA A 142 -14.34 -20.59 2.74
CA ALA A 142 -13.66 -21.58 3.56
C ALA A 142 -14.50 -22.00 4.78
N LEU A 143 -15.13 -21.04 5.46
CA LEU A 143 -16.01 -21.29 6.59
C LEU A 143 -17.27 -22.07 6.18
N VAL A 144 -17.92 -21.66 5.08
CA VAL A 144 -19.08 -22.37 4.53
C VAL A 144 -18.71 -23.81 4.17
N LEU A 145 -17.57 -24.00 3.50
CA LEU A 145 -17.06 -25.32 3.13
C LEU A 145 -16.72 -26.17 4.35
N ALA A 146 -16.08 -25.60 5.37
CA ALA A 146 -15.77 -26.32 6.59
C ALA A 146 -17.04 -26.89 7.21
N VAL A 147 -18.05 -26.03 7.46
CA VAL A 147 -19.32 -26.46 8.05
C VAL A 147 -20.05 -27.48 7.17
N ARG A 148 -20.17 -27.21 5.87
CA ARG A 148 -20.94 -28.05 4.94
C ARG A 148 -20.28 -29.39 4.66
N LEU A 149 -18.97 -29.44 4.49
CA LEU A 149 -18.27 -30.71 4.28
C LEU A 149 -18.49 -31.64 5.48
N PHE A 150 -18.40 -31.16 6.72
CA PHE A 150 -18.67 -32.01 7.89
C PHE A 150 -20.11 -32.55 7.91
N ILE A 151 -21.10 -31.72 7.57
CA ILE A 151 -22.52 -32.10 7.59
C ILE A 151 -22.88 -33.04 6.43
N ASP A 152 -22.39 -32.76 5.23
CA ASP A 152 -22.81 -33.42 4.00
C ASP A 152 -21.93 -34.64 3.64
N THR A 153 -20.79 -34.85 4.31
CA THR A 153 -19.91 -36.02 4.09
C THR A 153 -20.62 -37.37 4.30
N PRO A 154 -21.43 -37.60 5.36
CA PRO A 154 -22.18 -38.84 5.50
C PRO A 154 -23.13 -39.10 4.33
N LEU A 155 -23.77 -38.04 3.83
CA LEU A 155 -24.70 -38.10 2.70
C LEU A 155 -23.96 -38.48 1.41
N LEU A 156 -22.81 -37.86 1.18
CA LEU A 156 -21.92 -38.18 0.06
C LEU A 156 -21.43 -39.64 0.11
N SER A 157 -21.05 -40.11 1.29
CA SER A 157 -20.58 -41.49 1.50
C SER A 157 -21.68 -42.51 1.19
N HIS A 158 -22.91 -42.25 1.62
CA HIS A 158 -24.07 -43.07 1.27
C HIS A 158 -24.28 -43.09 -0.26
N ASP A 159 -24.28 -41.92 -0.89
CA ASP A 159 -24.49 -41.77 -2.33
C ASP A 159 -23.43 -42.48 -3.18
N ILE A 160 -22.17 -42.48 -2.76
CA ILE A 160 -21.07 -43.20 -3.44
C ILE A 160 -21.24 -44.72 -3.32
N LYS A 161 -21.75 -45.20 -2.18
CA LYS A 161 -22.06 -46.63 -2.00
C LYS A 161 -23.19 -47.08 -2.91
N GLU A 162 -24.21 -46.25 -3.08
CA GLU A 162 -25.37 -46.56 -3.93
C GLU A 162 -25.02 -46.46 -5.43
N ASN A 163 -24.27 -45.43 -5.83
CA ASN A 163 -23.87 -45.24 -7.22
C ASN A 163 -22.37 -44.99 -7.35
N ARG A 164 -21.64 -46.06 -7.70
CA ARG A 164 -20.18 -46.02 -7.89
C ARG A 164 -19.72 -44.99 -8.92
N LYS A 165 -20.55 -44.54 -9.87
CA LYS A 165 -20.16 -43.48 -10.83
C LYS A 165 -19.88 -42.14 -10.13
N LYS A 166 -20.48 -41.89 -8.96
CA LYS A 166 -20.23 -40.67 -8.16
C LYS A 166 -18.80 -40.62 -7.60
N ILE A 167 -18.06 -41.75 -7.59
CA ILE A 167 -16.65 -41.79 -7.19
C ILE A 167 -15.76 -40.95 -8.11
N LEU A 168 -16.12 -40.81 -9.39
CA LEU A 168 -15.36 -40.02 -10.36
C LEU A 168 -15.37 -38.53 -9.98
N ILE A 169 -16.47 -38.04 -9.42
CA ILE A 169 -16.61 -36.65 -8.96
C ILE A 169 -15.74 -36.42 -7.71
N ALA A 170 -15.69 -37.40 -6.81
CA ALA A 170 -14.79 -37.36 -5.65
C ALA A 170 -13.30 -37.46 -6.07
N MET A 171 -12.96 -38.24 -7.09
CA MET A 171 -11.59 -38.26 -7.64
C MET A 171 -11.19 -36.91 -8.24
N LEU A 172 -12.11 -36.20 -8.90
CA LEU A 172 -11.84 -34.86 -9.42
C LEU A 172 -11.44 -33.89 -8.30
N LEU A 173 -12.04 -34.00 -7.12
CA LEU A 173 -11.65 -33.20 -5.95
C LEU A 173 -10.19 -33.44 -5.58
N VAL A 174 -9.75 -34.71 -5.54
CA VAL A 174 -8.36 -35.07 -5.23
C VAL A 174 -7.39 -34.46 -6.24
N LEU A 175 -7.72 -34.53 -7.54
CA LEU A 175 -6.91 -33.92 -8.59
C LEU A 175 -6.81 -32.39 -8.42
N LEU A 176 -7.94 -31.73 -8.15
CA LEU A 176 -7.97 -30.28 -7.94
C LEU A 176 -7.17 -29.84 -6.70
N SER A 177 -7.11 -30.65 -5.64
CA SER A 177 -6.31 -30.35 -4.44
C SER A 177 -4.82 -30.16 -4.73
N PHE A 178 -4.27 -30.85 -5.73
CA PHE A 178 -2.85 -30.72 -6.09
C PHE A 178 -2.50 -29.36 -6.70
N PHE A 179 -3.48 -28.64 -7.25
CA PHE A 179 -3.27 -27.31 -7.83
C PHE A 179 -3.35 -26.19 -6.78
N GLY A 180 -3.70 -26.51 -5.54
CA GLY A 180 -3.65 -25.60 -4.40
C GLY A 180 -5.00 -25.35 -3.72
N PRO A 181 -5.01 -24.54 -2.64
CA PRO A 181 -6.18 -24.38 -1.78
C PRO A 181 -7.43 -23.84 -2.49
N LEU A 182 -7.26 -22.92 -3.45
CA LEU A 182 -8.38 -22.34 -4.19
C LEU A 182 -9.05 -23.36 -5.10
N PHE A 183 -8.26 -24.20 -5.78
CA PHE A 183 -8.79 -25.28 -6.63
C PHE A 183 -9.44 -26.39 -5.80
N PHE A 184 -8.90 -26.70 -4.61
CA PHE A 184 -9.56 -27.57 -3.65
C PHE A 184 -10.95 -27.03 -3.29
N MET A 185 -11.04 -25.75 -2.91
CA MET A 185 -12.33 -25.10 -2.60
C MET A 185 -13.30 -25.18 -3.79
N THR A 186 -12.83 -24.97 -5.02
CA THR A 186 -13.63 -25.14 -6.23
C THR A 186 -14.19 -26.56 -6.35
N GLY A 187 -13.35 -27.58 -6.17
CA GLY A 187 -13.78 -28.97 -6.22
C GLY A 187 -14.79 -29.29 -5.12
N SER A 188 -14.58 -28.80 -3.91
CA SER A 188 -15.49 -29.02 -2.78
C SER A 188 -16.84 -28.37 -3.03
N LEU A 189 -16.86 -27.14 -3.57
CA LEU A 189 -18.09 -26.45 -3.94
C LEU A 189 -18.84 -27.16 -5.07
N LEU A 190 -18.15 -27.69 -6.09
CA LEU A 190 -18.79 -28.46 -7.15
C LEU A 190 -19.47 -29.71 -6.61
N LEU A 191 -18.81 -30.41 -5.69
CA LEU A 191 -19.32 -31.63 -5.07
C LEU A 191 -20.52 -31.35 -4.17
N LEU A 192 -20.45 -30.31 -3.32
CA LEU A 192 -21.61 -29.86 -2.52
C LEU A 192 -22.73 -29.27 -3.39
N GLY A 193 -22.37 -28.66 -4.52
CA GLY A 193 -23.26 -28.10 -5.54
C GLY A 193 -24.30 -29.08 -6.08
N LEU A 194 -24.02 -30.39 -5.99
CA LEU A 194 -24.96 -31.44 -6.37
C LEU A 194 -26.19 -31.51 -5.46
N TYR A 195 -26.05 -31.10 -4.21
CA TYR A 195 -27.10 -31.16 -3.18
C TYR A 195 -27.89 -29.85 -3.06
N PHE A 196 -27.39 -28.74 -3.62
CA PHE A 196 -28.09 -27.47 -3.60
C PHE A 196 -29.18 -27.39 -4.70
N ARG A 197 -30.31 -26.75 -4.36
CA ARG A 197 -31.43 -26.49 -5.28
C ARG A 197 -31.73 -24.99 -5.37
N GLY A 198 -32.32 -24.58 -6.50
CA GLY A 198 -32.77 -23.20 -6.72
C GLY A 198 -31.65 -22.17 -6.65
N MET A 199 -31.89 -21.06 -5.96
CA MET A 199 -30.98 -19.92 -5.87
C MET A 199 -29.63 -20.27 -5.23
N ASN A 200 -29.60 -21.22 -4.29
CA ASN A 200 -28.35 -21.68 -3.67
C ASN A 200 -27.40 -22.33 -4.69
N LYS A 201 -27.95 -23.02 -5.69
CA LYS A 201 -27.16 -23.64 -6.77
C LYS A 201 -26.52 -22.58 -7.68
N ALA A 202 -27.25 -21.51 -7.99
CA ALA A 202 -26.72 -20.38 -8.76
C ALA A 202 -25.57 -19.68 -8.03
N VAL A 203 -25.70 -19.44 -6.72
CA VAL A 203 -24.64 -18.86 -5.89
C VAL A 203 -23.39 -19.73 -5.89
N VAL A 204 -23.53 -21.06 -5.76
CA VAL A 204 -22.39 -21.99 -5.83
C VAL A 204 -21.68 -21.92 -7.17
N TYR A 205 -22.41 -21.88 -8.29
CA TYR A 205 -21.80 -21.77 -9.61
C TYR A 205 -21.11 -20.42 -9.84
N ALA A 206 -21.69 -19.32 -9.35
CA ALA A 206 -21.04 -18.02 -9.37
C ALA A 206 -19.73 -18.04 -8.56
N SER A 207 -19.74 -18.65 -7.37
CA SER A 207 -18.54 -18.82 -6.53
C SER A 207 -17.48 -19.69 -7.19
N VAL A 208 -17.87 -20.79 -7.85
CA VAL A 208 -16.96 -21.65 -8.61
C VAL A 208 -16.31 -20.87 -9.75
N LEU A 209 -17.10 -20.12 -10.53
CA LEU A 209 -16.58 -19.30 -11.62
C LEU A 209 -15.60 -18.25 -11.10
N PHE A 210 -15.95 -17.59 -9.99
CA PHE A 210 -15.08 -16.60 -9.36
C PHE A 210 -13.74 -17.23 -8.90
N LEU A 211 -13.78 -18.39 -8.24
CA LEU A 211 -12.56 -19.09 -7.81
C LEU A 211 -11.70 -19.53 -8.99
N LEU A 212 -12.29 -20.01 -10.08
CA LEU A 212 -11.54 -20.38 -11.30
C LEU A 212 -10.87 -19.17 -11.95
N LEU A 213 -11.52 -18.00 -11.89
CA LEU A 213 -10.95 -16.74 -12.40
C LEU A 213 -10.01 -16.07 -11.39
N SER A 214 -9.97 -16.52 -10.14
CA SER A 214 -9.17 -15.91 -9.07
C SER A 214 -7.67 -15.75 -9.41
N PRO A 215 -6.99 -16.66 -10.14
CA PRO A 215 -5.59 -16.43 -10.51
C PRO A 215 -5.41 -15.18 -11.39
N LEU A 216 -6.37 -14.88 -12.27
CA LEU A 216 -6.33 -13.68 -13.11
C LEU A 216 -6.53 -12.41 -12.27
N TRP A 217 -7.47 -12.47 -11.33
CA TRP A 217 -7.72 -11.37 -10.39
C TRP A 217 -6.53 -11.12 -9.48
N LEU A 218 -5.90 -12.17 -8.94
CA LEU A 218 -4.72 -12.07 -8.10
C LEU A 218 -3.53 -11.50 -8.87
N ASN A 219 -3.34 -11.88 -10.14
CA ASN A 219 -2.30 -11.28 -10.97
C ASN A 219 -2.52 -9.78 -11.17
N THR A 220 -3.77 -9.39 -11.41
CA THR A 220 -4.16 -7.97 -11.52
C THR A 220 -3.87 -7.20 -10.22
N ILE A 221 -4.25 -7.76 -9.07
CA ILE A 221 -3.96 -7.17 -7.75
C ILE A 221 -2.45 -7.07 -7.54
N ASN A 222 -1.70 -8.08 -7.93
CA ASN A 222 -0.24 -8.07 -7.82
C ASN A 222 0.38 -6.95 -8.67
N MET A 223 -0.15 -6.63 -9.84
CA MET A 223 0.30 -5.48 -10.63
C MET A 223 0.09 -4.15 -9.90
N PHE A 224 -1.00 -3.99 -9.14
CA PHE A 224 -1.26 -2.79 -8.36
C PHE A 224 -0.38 -2.66 -7.11
N LEU A 225 0.00 -3.79 -6.51
CA LEU A 225 0.79 -3.82 -5.28
C LEU A 225 2.31 -3.95 -5.52
N SER A 226 2.71 -4.42 -6.70
CA SER A 226 4.13 -4.57 -7.07
C SER A 226 4.81 -3.22 -7.25
N ALA A 227 6.13 -3.22 -7.07
CA ALA A 227 6.93 -2.02 -7.32
C ALA A 227 6.75 -1.58 -8.79
N PRO A 228 6.31 -0.34 -9.05
CA PRO A 228 6.11 0.15 -10.41
C PRO A 228 7.45 0.25 -11.14
N SER A 229 7.42 0.09 -12.47
CA SER A 229 8.59 0.32 -13.31
C SER A 229 9.12 1.75 -13.11
N SER A 230 10.44 1.92 -13.28
CA SER A 230 11.08 3.24 -13.18
C SER A 230 10.49 4.24 -14.17
N GLU A 231 10.10 3.78 -15.35
CA GLU A 231 9.44 4.58 -16.39
C GLU A 231 8.07 5.09 -15.96
N LEU A 232 7.18 4.19 -15.51
CA LEU A 232 5.86 4.58 -15.02
C LEU A 232 5.99 5.54 -13.83
N ARG A 233 6.96 5.29 -12.94
CA ARG A 233 7.25 6.16 -11.80
C ARG A 233 7.68 7.56 -12.25
N ALA A 234 8.54 7.64 -13.25
CA ALA A 234 8.99 8.91 -13.82
C ALA A 234 7.85 9.67 -14.50
N ILE A 235 7.04 9.00 -15.33
CA ILE A 235 5.87 9.60 -16.00
C ILE A 235 4.88 10.17 -14.99
N VAL A 236 4.52 9.38 -13.97
CA VAL A 236 3.61 9.81 -12.90
C VAL A 236 4.22 10.96 -12.10
N ALA A 237 5.51 10.93 -11.79
CA ALA A 237 6.16 11.99 -11.02
C ALA A 237 6.08 13.36 -11.71
N VAL A 238 6.20 13.41 -13.04
CA VAL A 238 6.03 14.66 -13.80
C VAL A 238 4.56 15.06 -13.84
N ASN A 239 3.66 14.14 -14.20
CA ASN A 239 2.23 14.46 -14.34
C ASN A 239 1.63 14.95 -13.00
N GLU A 240 2.06 14.36 -11.89
CA GLU A 240 1.69 14.77 -10.54
C GLU A 240 2.51 15.92 -9.97
N SER A 241 3.44 16.50 -10.74
CA SER A 241 4.20 17.67 -10.32
C SER A 241 5.00 17.40 -9.02
N ARG A 242 5.63 16.23 -8.93
CA ARG A 242 6.43 15.80 -7.75
C ARG A 242 7.92 15.94 -7.96
N ASP A 243 8.41 15.52 -9.13
CA ASP A 243 9.82 15.51 -9.46
C ASP A 243 10.03 15.54 -10.98
N ASN A 244 10.78 16.54 -11.45
CA ASN A 244 11.19 16.66 -12.84
C ASN A 244 12.58 16.05 -13.10
N LYS A 245 13.49 16.06 -12.09
CA LYS A 245 14.88 15.62 -12.24
C LYS A 245 14.99 14.11 -12.39
N TYR A 246 14.26 13.39 -11.55
CA TYR A 246 14.16 11.94 -11.67
C TYR A 246 13.65 11.54 -13.05
N ALA A 247 12.58 12.19 -13.50
CA ALA A 247 11.99 11.92 -14.80
C ALA A 247 12.91 12.26 -15.98
N ALA A 248 13.61 13.39 -15.91
CA ALA A 248 14.59 13.77 -16.90
C ALA A 248 15.72 12.74 -17.03
N SER A 249 16.16 12.13 -15.93
CA SER A 249 17.20 11.10 -15.96
C SER A 249 16.73 9.75 -16.54
N VAL A 250 15.48 9.36 -16.25
CA VAL A 250 14.96 8.04 -16.61
C VAL A 250 14.39 8.01 -18.04
N LEU A 251 13.77 9.10 -18.48
CA LEU A 251 13.01 9.15 -19.73
C LEU A 251 13.82 9.64 -20.94
N LYS A 252 15.05 10.15 -20.74
CA LYS A 252 15.87 10.79 -21.80
C LYS A 252 16.08 9.95 -23.06
N ASN A 253 16.17 8.63 -22.93
CA ASN A 253 16.49 7.71 -24.02
C ASN A 253 15.30 6.79 -24.38
N LYS A 254 14.07 7.25 -24.16
CA LYS A 254 12.85 6.49 -24.45
C LYS A 254 12.21 7.04 -25.72
N ASP A 255 11.80 6.13 -26.60
CA ASP A 255 11.29 6.49 -27.93
C ASP A 255 9.75 6.49 -27.99
N ASP A 256 9.07 6.07 -26.93
CA ASP A 256 7.61 6.09 -26.89
C ASP A 256 7.06 7.50 -26.63
N PHE A 257 5.92 7.80 -27.25
CA PHE A 257 5.30 9.13 -27.19
C PHE A 257 5.04 9.63 -25.77
N ILE A 258 4.59 8.74 -24.87
CA ILE A 258 4.23 9.11 -23.50
C ILE A 258 5.48 9.51 -22.71
N SER A 259 6.54 8.71 -22.79
CA SER A 259 7.82 9.03 -22.16
C SER A 259 8.42 10.33 -22.70
N LEU A 260 8.41 10.52 -24.03
CA LEU A 260 8.92 11.75 -24.66
C LEU A 260 8.12 12.98 -24.25
N PHE A 261 6.80 12.87 -24.17
CA PHE A 261 5.94 13.96 -23.71
C PHE A 261 6.23 14.32 -22.25
N SER A 262 6.29 13.34 -21.36
CA SER A 262 6.63 13.55 -19.94
C SER A 262 8.06 14.08 -19.77
N TYR A 263 9.00 13.63 -20.59
CA TYR A 263 10.37 14.14 -20.62
C TYR A 263 10.42 15.61 -21.03
N GLY A 264 9.75 15.98 -22.12
CA GLY A 264 9.68 17.37 -22.58
C GLY A 264 9.00 18.28 -21.56
N LEU A 265 7.95 17.80 -20.89
CA LEU A 265 7.30 18.52 -19.79
C LEU A 265 8.23 18.73 -18.60
N ALA A 266 9.03 17.73 -18.24
CA ALA A 266 10.03 17.85 -17.17
C ALA A 266 11.10 18.89 -17.51
N LEU A 267 11.64 18.87 -18.74
CA LEU A 267 12.62 19.86 -19.20
C LEU A 267 12.04 21.27 -19.18
N LYS A 268 10.83 21.46 -19.73
CA LYS A 268 10.16 22.76 -19.75
C LYS A 268 10.01 23.38 -18.35
N ARG A 269 9.83 22.55 -17.32
CA ARG A 269 9.69 22.98 -15.92
C ARG A 269 11.01 23.27 -15.22
N GLU A 270 12.10 22.67 -15.68
CA GLU A 270 13.44 22.93 -15.13
C GLU A 270 14.12 24.15 -15.78
N GLY A 271 13.65 24.59 -16.96
CA GLY A 271 14.19 25.74 -17.71
C GLY A 271 15.24 25.33 -18.73
#